data_AF-A0A0Q4DJE6-F1
#
_entry.id   AF-A0A0Q4DJE6-F1
#
_cell.length_a   1.000
_cell.length_b   1.000
_cell.length_c   1.000
_cell.angle_alpha   90.00
_cell.angle_beta   90.00
_cell.angle_gamma   90.00
#
_symmetry.space_group_name_H-M   'P 1'
#
loop_
_entity.id
_entity.type
_entity.pdbx_description
1 polymer ?
#
loop_
_entity_poly.entity_id
_entity_poly.type
_entity_poly.pdbx_seq_one_letter_code
_entity_poly.pdbx_strand_id
1 'polypeptide(L)'
;MTAPVSQVLSEAADLLEKPGAWTQNAFARDWLGRMTGPLSTKDTAVCWCVMGATCVAGQDADEGQAADDFLRGFLGIPDLASWNDTPGRTQAEVVAKLREAAALAKEQGR
;
A
#
# COMPACT_ATOMS: atom_id res chain seq x y z
N MET A 1 -13.56 9.47 13.09
CA MET A 1 -13.67 10.03 11.73
C MET A 1 -12.77 9.15 10.90
N THR A 2 -13.28 8.59 9.80
CA THR A 2 -12.50 7.70 8.95
C THR A 2 -11.49 8.50 8.13
N ALA A 3 -10.27 7.98 7.91
CA ALA A 3 -9.28 8.68 7.08
C ALA A 3 -9.76 8.77 5.61
N PRO A 4 -9.55 9.91 4.94
CA PRO A 4 -9.78 10.03 3.49
C PRO A 4 -8.91 9.04 2.70
N VAL A 5 -9.41 8.55 1.57
CA VAL A 5 -8.68 7.68 0.64
C VAL A 5 -7.37 8.33 0.20
N SER A 6 -7.39 9.63 -0.09
CA SER A 6 -6.19 10.40 -0.42
C SER A 6 -5.13 10.38 0.68
N GLN A 7 -5.54 10.42 1.95
CA GLN A 7 -4.63 10.33 3.09
C GLN A 7 -4.03 8.92 3.19
N VAL A 8 -4.85 7.87 3.15
CA VAL A 8 -4.39 6.48 3.23
C VAL A 8 -3.38 6.15 2.12
N LEU A 9 -3.67 6.55 0.88
CA LEU A 9 -2.77 6.34 -0.26
C LEU A 9 -1.45 7.12 -0.11
N SER A 10 -1.50 8.34 0.41
CA SER A 10 -0.30 9.14 0.65
C SER A 10 0.58 8.52 1.75
N GLU A 11 -0.02 8.10 2.86
CA GLU A 11 0.70 7.49 3.97
C GLU A 11 1.27 6.10 3.60
N ALA A 12 0.55 5.32 2.79
CA ALA A 12 1.07 4.09 2.21
C ALA A 12 2.29 4.37 1.31
N ALA A 13 2.28 5.46 0.54
CA ALA A 13 3.44 5.87 -0.24
C ALA A 13 4.62 6.29 0.66
N ASP A 14 4.38 7.06 1.72
CA ASP A 14 5.41 7.44 2.71
C ASP A 14 6.05 6.20 3.37
N LEU A 15 5.24 5.16 3.63
CA LEU A 15 5.71 3.90 4.19
C LEU A 15 6.64 3.17 3.21
N LEU A 16 6.21 3.04 1.96
CA LEU A 16 6.94 2.30 0.92
C LEU A 16 8.11 3.07 0.31
N GLU A 17 8.21 4.38 0.49
CA GLU A 17 9.31 5.20 -0.04
C GLU A 17 10.65 4.90 0.65
N LYS A 18 10.61 4.41 1.89
CA LYS A 18 11.81 4.02 2.64
C LYS A 18 12.57 2.90 1.89
N PRO A 19 13.90 2.98 1.74
CA PRO A 19 14.67 1.94 1.05
C PRO A 19 14.40 0.54 1.62
N GLY A 20 13.94 -0.39 0.78
CA GLY A 20 13.66 -1.77 1.17
C GLY A 20 12.33 -1.99 1.90
N ALA A 21 11.48 -0.96 2.05
CA ALA A 21 10.17 -1.08 2.67
C ALA A 21 9.09 -1.68 1.76
N TRP A 22 9.40 -1.95 0.49
CA TRP A 22 8.52 -2.65 -0.44
C TRP A 22 8.92 -4.11 -0.63
N THR A 23 7.93 -5.00 -0.69
CA THR A 23 8.13 -6.42 -0.99
C THR A 23 7.11 -6.94 -2.00
N GLN A 24 7.53 -7.98 -2.71
CA GLN A 24 6.67 -8.83 -3.53
C GLN A 24 6.37 -10.15 -2.82
N ASN A 25 5.28 -10.82 -3.24
CA ASN A 25 4.86 -12.16 -2.80
C ASN A 25 4.59 -12.29 -1.29
N ALA A 26 4.32 -11.18 -0.58
CA ALA A 26 3.99 -11.17 0.84
C ALA A 26 3.29 -9.86 1.22
N PHE A 27 2.30 -9.92 2.13
CA PHE A 27 1.68 -8.71 2.68
C PHE A 27 2.67 -7.86 3.47
N ALA A 28 3.50 -8.52 4.29
CA ALA A 28 4.56 -7.89 5.05
C ALA A 28 5.69 -8.89 5.33
N ARG A 29 6.88 -8.37 5.65
CA ARG A 29 7.98 -9.17 6.20
C ARG A 29 8.62 -8.48 7.39
N ASP A 30 9.12 -9.29 8.31
CA ASP A 30 9.92 -8.79 9.42
C ASP A 30 11.38 -8.51 9.06
N TRP A 31 12.15 -7.97 10.01
CA TRP A 31 13.59 -7.69 9.85
C TRP A 31 14.44 -8.95 9.57
N LEU A 32 13.90 -10.16 9.80
CA LEU A 32 14.52 -11.43 9.43
C LEU A 32 14.07 -11.93 8.05
N GLY A 33 13.24 -11.15 7.33
CA GLY A 33 12.70 -11.49 6.01
C GLY A 33 11.52 -12.47 6.06
N ARG A 34 11.04 -12.84 7.25
CA ARG A 34 9.95 -13.81 7.43
C ARG A 34 8.62 -13.14 7.14
N MET A 35 7.72 -13.85 6.47
CA MET A 35 6.39 -13.34 6.15
C MET A 35 5.58 -13.11 7.43
N THR A 36 4.88 -11.98 7.50
CA THR A 36 3.98 -11.63 8.59
C THR A 36 2.65 -11.09 8.05
N GLY A 37 1.68 -10.89 8.94
CA GLY A 37 0.52 -10.05 8.63
C GLY A 37 0.89 -8.56 8.61
N PRO A 38 0.12 -7.72 7.88
CA PRO A 38 0.40 -6.29 7.77
C PRO A 38 0.26 -5.55 9.12
N LEU A 39 -0.75 -5.92 9.92
CA LEU A 39 -1.02 -5.37 11.26
C LEU A 39 -0.42 -6.23 12.39
N SER A 40 0.64 -6.98 12.11
CA SER A 40 1.29 -7.84 13.10
C SER A 40 1.71 -7.04 14.34
N THR A 41 1.07 -7.30 15.48
CA THR A 41 1.13 -6.54 16.75
C THR A 41 2.47 -6.54 17.48
N LYS A 42 3.56 -7.01 16.85
CA LYS A 42 4.89 -7.10 17.46
C LYS A 42 5.95 -6.22 16.77
N ASP A 43 5.56 -5.11 16.14
CA ASP A 43 6.49 -4.11 15.54
C ASP A 43 7.60 -4.71 14.66
N THR A 44 7.39 -5.92 14.14
CA THR A 44 8.46 -6.65 13.47
C THR A 44 8.48 -6.35 11.98
N ALA A 45 7.33 -5.99 11.39
CA ALA A 45 7.22 -5.73 9.96
C ALA A 45 8.04 -4.48 9.57
N VAL A 46 8.91 -4.64 8.58
CA VAL A 46 9.78 -3.57 8.07
C VAL A 46 9.55 -3.29 6.59
N CYS A 47 8.85 -4.18 5.89
CA CYS A 47 8.45 -3.97 4.50
C CYS A 47 7.09 -4.61 4.21
N TRP A 48 6.39 -4.06 3.22
CA TRP A 48 5.01 -4.39 2.86
C TRP A 48 4.82 -4.45 1.34
N CYS A 49 3.84 -5.22 0.87
CA CYS A 49 3.31 -4.99 -0.47
C CYS A 49 2.35 -3.80 -0.47
N VAL A 50 1.82 -3.43 -1.63
CA VAL A 50 0.85 -2.31 -1.73
C VAL A 50 -0.35 -2.49 -0.80
N MET A 51 -1.02 -3.65 -0.85
CA MET A 51 -2.19 -3.94 0.02
C MET A 51 -1.82 -3.97 1.50
N GLY A 52 -0.61 -4.42 1.82
CA GLY A 52 -0.12 -4.40 3.20
C GLY A 52 0.08 -2.97 3.70
N ALA A 53 0.61 -2.10 2.84
CA ALA A 53 0.86 -0.70 3.16
C ALA A 53 -0.44 0.11 3.32
N THR A 54 -1.42 -0.08 2.43
CA THR A 54 -2.74 0.57 2.54
C THR A 54 -3.50 0.08 3.78
N CYS A 55 -3.40 -1.21 4.12
CA CYS A 55 -3.96 -1.74 5.36
C CYS A 55 -3.33 -1.12 6.62
N VAL A 56 -2.00 -0.93 6.64
CA VAL A 56 -1.32 -0.27 7.76
C VAL A 56 -1.68 1.21 7.84
N ALA A 57 -1.69 1.91 6.70
CA ALA A 57 -2.02 3.33 6.64
C ALA A 57 -3.48 3.61 7.03
N GLY A 58 -4.41 2.74 6.65
CA GLY A 58 -5.83 2.86 6.99
C GLY A 58 -6.16 2.58 8.46
N GLN A 59 -5.21 2.10 9.28
CA GLN A 59 -5.39 1.78 10.71
C GLN A 59 -6.49 0.74 11.07
N ASP A 60 -7.40 0.44 10.15
CA ASP A 60 -8.39 -0.63 10.17
C ASP A 60 -8.62 -1.20 8.75
N ALA A 61 -9.44 -2.25 8.68
CA ALA A 61 -9.68 -2.99 7.44
C ALA A 61 -10.52 -2.22 6.41
N ASP A 62 -11.43 -1.35 6.85
CA ASP A 62 -12.40 -0.69 5.97
C ASP A 62 -11.74 0.47 5.21
N GLU A 63 -10.89 1.26 5.89
CA GLU A 63 -10.16 2.36 5.26
C GLU A 63 -9.12 1.86 4.26
N GLY A 64 -8.39 0.80 4.62
CA GLY A 64 -7.44 0.14 3.71
C GLY A 64 -8.14 -0.41 2.46
N GLN A 65 -9.31 -1.03 2.63
CA GLN A 65 -10.08 -1.56 1.50
C GLN A 65 -10.59 -0.46 0.56
N ALA A 66 -11.06 0.67 1.10
CA ALA A 66 -11.49 1.80 0.29
C ALA A 66 -10.34 2.39 -0.56
N ALA A 67 -9.13 2.44 0.01
CA ALA A 67 -7.93 2.86 -0.72
C ALA A 67 -7.52 1.86 -1.80
N ASP A 68 -7.55 0.55 -1.51
CA ASP A 68 -7.28 -0.50 -2.49
C ASP A 68 -8.27 -0.47 -3.66
N ASP A 69 -9.55 -0.27 -3.38
CA ASP A 69 -10.60 -0.14 -4.40
C ASP A 69 -10.36 1.04 -5.33
N PHE A 70 -10.02 2.20 -4.75
CA PHE A 70 -9.67 3.38 -5.52
C PHE A 70 -8.44 3.14 -6.38
N LEU A 71 -7.38 2.57 -5.81
CA LEU A 71 -6.13 2.34 -6.51
C LEU A 71 -6.29 1.34 -7.67
N ARG A 72 -7.09 0.27 -7.49
CA ARG A 72 -7.44 -0.65 -8.57
C ARG A 72 -8.16 0.05 -9.72
N GLY A 73 -9.14 0.90 -9.40
CA GLY A 73 -9.85 1.72 -10.38
C GLY A 73 -8.93 2.68 -11.13
N PHE A 74 -8.03 3.37 -10.41
CA PHE A 74 -7.03 4.26 -10.97
C PHE A 74 -6.06 3.55 -11.92
N LEU A 75 -5.58 2.37 -11.53
CA LEU A 75 -4.63 1.57 -12.32
C LEU A 75 -5.31 0.82 -13.48
N GLY A 76 -6.64 0.71 -13.49
CA GLY A 76 -7.38 -0.06 -14.49
C GLY A 76 -7.11 -1.57 -14.40
N ILE A 77 -6.88 -2.09 -13.19
CA ILE A 77 -6.51 -3.50 -12.96
C ILE A 77 -7.55 -4.22 -12.09
N PRO A 78 -7.71 -5.55 -12.26
CA PRO A 78 -8.61 -6.33 -11.42
C PRO A 78 -7.98 -6.75 -10.08
N ASP A 79 -6.66 -6.91 -10.03
CA ASP A 79 -5.94 -7.45 -8.88
C ASP A 79 -4.67 -6.66 -8.57
N LEU A 80 -4.64 -6.07 -7.38
CA LEU A 80 -3.55 -5.24 -6.90
C LEU A 80 -2.33 -6.07 -6.49
N ALA A 81 -2.54 -7.30 -6.00
CA ALA A 81 -1.47 -8.21 -5.64
C ALA A 81 -0.66 -8.65 -6.88
N SER A 82 -1.33 -9.10 -7.94
CA SER A 82 -0.68 -9.45 -9.21
C SER A 82 0.06 -8.27 -9.84
N TRP A 83 -0.50 -7.06 -9.75
CA TRP A 83 0.17 -5.86 -10.26
C TRP A 83 1.43 -5.49 -9.45
N ASN A 84 1.36 -5.62 -8.12
CA ASN A 84 2.51 -5.47 -7.22
C ASN A 84 3.60 -6.50 -7.54
N ASP A 85 3.20 -7.75 -7.76
CA ASP A 85 4.10 -8.89 -7.94
C ASP A 85 4.54 -9.09 -9.41
N THR A 86 4.20 -8.14 -10.30
CA THR A 86 4.61 -8.20 -11.71
C THR A 86 6.14 -8.26 -11.83
N PRO A 87 6.72 -9.21 -12.60
CA PRO A 87 8.16 -9.27 -12.82
C PRO A 87 8.72 -7.97 -13.39
N GLY A 88 9.78 -7.45 -12.77
CA GLY A 88 10.38 -6.17 -13.15
C GLY A 88 9.71 -4.93 -12.55
N ARG A 89 8.59 -5.08 -11.81
CA ARG A 89 8.03 -3.98 -11.00
C ARG A 89 9.08 -3.47 -10.02
N THR A 90 9.10 -2.15 -9.84
CA THR A 90 10.01 -1.51 -8.88
C THR A 90 9.25 -0.79 -7.76
N GLN A 91 9.91 -0.63 -6.61
CA GLN A 91 9.42 0.17 -5.49
C GLN A 91 9.10 1.61 -5.92
N ALA A 92 9.97 2.23 -6.73
CA ALA A 92 9.79 3.60 -7.18
C ALA A 92 8.51 3.77 -8.02
N GLU A 93 8.22 2.83 -8.92
CA GLU A 93 6.97 2.86 -9.70
C GLU A 93 5.74 2.69 -8.80
N VAL A 94 5.82 1.79 -7.81
CA VAL A 94 4.73 1.58 -6.85
C VAL A 94 4.44 2.84 -6.06
N VAL A 95 5.47 3.46 -5.49
CA VAL A 95 5.37 4.71 -4.74
C VAL A 95 4.81 5.82 -5.64
N ALA A 96 5.31 5.96 -6.86
CA ALA A 96 4.80 6.96 -7.81
C ALA A 96 3.30 6.79 -8.09
N LYS A 97 2.83 5.56 -8.30
CA LYS A 97 1.40 5.30 -8.54
C LYS A 97 0.52 5.53 -7.33
N LEU A 98 1.00 5.25 -6.11
CA LEU A 98 0.29 5.64 -4.90
C LEU A 98 0.17 7.16 -4.78
N ARG A 99 1.24 7.91 -5.05
CA ARG A 99 1.22 9.38 -5.02
C ARG A 99 0.28 9.98 -6.08
N GLU A 100 0.33 9.48 -7.32
CA GLU A 100 -0.58 9.90 -8.38
C GLU A 100 -2.05 9.64 -8.01
N ALA A 101 -2.35 8.44 -7.48
CA ALA A 101 -3.69 8.09 -7.02
C ALA A 101 -4.15 8.96 -5.83
N ALA A 102 -3.26 9.24 -4.87
CA ALA A 102 -3.55 10.10 -3.72
C ALA A 102 -3.91 11.53 -4.17
N ALA A 103 -3.16 12.08 -5.13
CA ALA A 103 -3.44 13.40 -5.70
C ALA A 103 -4.83 13.44 -6.38
N LEU A 104 -5.13 12.44 -7.21
CA LEU A 104 -6.44 12.35 -7.86
C LEU A 104 -7.59 12.18 -6.85
N ALA A 105 -7.43 11.33 -5.84
CA ALA A 105 -8.42 11.14 -4.79
C ALA A 105 -8.70 12.47 -4.06
N LYS A 106 -7.64 13.24 -3.75
CA LYS A 106 -7.75 14.54 -3.11
C LYS A 106 -8.53 15.55 -3.97
N GLU A 107 -8.28 15.58 -5.27
CA GLU A 107 -9.03 16.42 -6.22
C GLU A 107 -10.52 16.04 -6.29
N GLN A 108 -10.84 14.75 -6.11
CA GLN A 108 -12.20 14.24 -6.08
C GLN A 108 -12.88 14.39 -4.70
N GLY A 109 -12.19 14.92 -3.69
CA GLY A 109 -12.69 15.02 -2.32
C GLY A 109 -12.86 13.66 -1.63
N ARG A 110 -12.01 12.68 -1.98
CA ARG A 110 -12.02 11.31 -1.46
C ARG A 110 -10.89 11.03 -0.47
#